data_AF-A0A7J0E3T1-F1
#
_entry.id   AF-A0A7J0E3T1-F1
#
_cell.length_a   1.000
_cell.length_b   1.000
_cell.length_c   1.000
_cell.angle_alpha   90.00
_cell.angle_beta   90.00
_cell.angle_gamma   90.00
#
_symmetry.space_group_name_H-M   'P 1'
#
loop_
_entity.id
_entity.type
_entity.pdbx_description
1 polymer ?
#
loop_
_entity_poly.entity_id
_entity_poly.type
_entity_poly.pdbx_seq_one_letter_code
_entity_poly.pdbx_strand_id
1 'polypeptide(L)'
;MVHQDSQMEARCIPKWPIHAQWEQSYYMVVQEFVLGDYDAKFTAAYNQNPANVSTLKDPRSKDASQRYHAHQYTNGTMCDLTNRPRETEVRFVCSESRTMISSITELSTCKYALTVQCPMLCKHP
;
A
#
# COMPACT_ATOMS: atom_id res chain seq x y z
N MET A 1 8.04 -9.66 -16.73
CA MET A 1 8.19 -9.77 -15.25
C MET A 1 7.44 -8.62 -14.57
N VAL A 2 7.86 -7.35 -14.68
CA VAL A 2 7.18 -6.19 -14.03
C VAL A 2 5.66 -6.11 -14.28
N HIS A 3 5.18 -6.44 -15.49
CA HIS A 3 3.74 -6.47 -15.80
C HIS A 3 2.96 -7.60 -15.10
N GLN A 4 3.59 -8.74 -14.83
CA GLN A 4 2.97 -9.85 -14.11
C GLN A 4 2.90 -9.56 -12.60
N ASP A 5 3.93 -8.91 -12.05
CA ASP A 5 3.98 -8.45 -10.65
C ASP A 5 2.83 -7.47 -10.35
N SER A 6 2.66 -6.48 -11.23
CA SER A 6 1.56 -5.51 -11.14
C SER A 6 0.16 -6.15 -11.16
N GLN A 7 -0.04 -7.21 -11.96
CA GLN A 7 -1.32 -7.92 -12.05
C GLN A 7 -1.65 -8.75 -10.81
N MET A 8 -0.65 -9.33 -10.14
CA MET A 8 -0.89 -10.11 -8.91
C MET A 8 -1.03 -9.21 -7.68
N GLU A 9 -0.28 -8.10 -7.60
CA GLU A 9 -0.43 -7.08 -6.56
C GLU A 9 -1.81 -6.44 -6.61
N ALA A 10 -2.35 -6.21 -7.82
CA ALA A 10 -3.73 -5.74 -7.99
C ALA A 10 -4.79 -6.71 -7.43
N ARG A 11 -4.49 -8.02 -7.34
CA ARG A 11 -5.38 -9.02 -6.69
C ARG A 11 -5.25 -9.01 -5.17
N CYS A 12 -4.20 -8.40 -4.63
CA CYS A 12 -4.00 -8.20 -3.20
C CYS A 12 -4.73 -6.96 -2.67
N ILE A 13 -5.23 -6.08 -3.54
CA ILE A 13 -6.04 -4.95 -3.10
C ILE A 13 -7.39 -5.49 -2.60
N PRO A 14 -7.73 -5.32 -1.31
CA PRO A 14 -9.01 -5.78 -0.81
C PRO A 14 -10.13 -5.11 -1.60
N LYS A 15 -10.94 -5.93 -2.30
CA LYS A 15 -12.17 -5.44 -2.89
C LYS A 15 -13.15 -5.21 -1.75
N TRP A 16 -13.33 -3.95 -1.38
CA TRP A 16 -14.37 -3.57 -0.44
C TRP A 16 -15.71 -4.01 -1.00
N PRO A 17 -16.57 -4.69 -0.23
CA PRO A 17 -17.97 -4.73 -0.56
C PRO A 17 -18.48 -3.30 -0.47
N ILE A 18 -18.72 -2.69 -1.64
CA ILE A 18 -19.48 -1.46 -1.74
C ILE A 18 -20.86 -1.83 -1.17
N HIS A 19 -21.16 -1.31 0.02
CA HIS A 19 -22.36 -1.58 0.83
C HIS A 19 -22.46 -2.98 1.48
N ALA A 20 -21.95 -3.10 2.70
CA ALA A 20 -22.63 -3.89 3.72
C ALA A 20 -23.85 -3.08 4.21
N GLN A 21 -24.97 -3.21 3.48
CA GLN A 21 -26.29 -2.86 4.01
C GLN A 21 -26.51 -3.72 5.28
N TRP A 22 -27.31 -3.23 6.24
CA TRP A 22 -27.68 -3.89 7.52
C TRP A 22 -26.82 -3.54 8.76
N GLU A 23 -26.79 -2.25 9.11
CA GLU A 23 -27.21 -1.68 10.42
C GLU A 23 -26.79 -0.20 10.47
N GLN A 24 -27.54 0.64 9.75
CA GLN A 24 -27.35 2.09 9.73
C GLN A 24 -27.90 2.71 11.01
N SER A 25 -27.11 2.66 12.07
CA SER A 25 -27.33 3.46 13.28
C SER A 25 -26.21 4.50 13.40
N TYR A 26 -26.36 5.59 12.64
CA TYR A 26 -25.77 6.92 12.84
C TYR A 26 -24.23 7.02 12.99
N TYR A 27 -23.47 6.62 11.95
CA TYR A 27 -22.12 7.16 11.74
C TYR A 27 -22.17 8.13 10.55
N MET A 28 -22.11 9.43 10.82
CA MET A 28 -21.94 10.43 9.76
C MET A 28 -20.45 10.59 9.49
N VAL A 29 -20.03 10.28 8.27
CA VAL A 29 -18.66 10.56 7.82
C VAL A 29 -18.46 12.08 7.85
N VAL A 30 -17.64 12.56 8.78
CA VAL A 30 -17.37 14.00 8.94
C VAL A 30 -16.36 14.49 7.91
N GLN A 31 -15.41 13.62 7.54
CA GLN A 31 -14.40 13.95 6.55
C GLN A 31 -13.86 12.68 5.89
N GLU A 32 -13.66 12.77 4.57
CA GLU A 32 -13.05 11.73 3.76
C GLU A 32 -11.77 12.28 3.12
N PHE A 33 -10.70 11.48 3.15
CA PHE A 33 -9.42 11.83 2.53
C PHE A 33 -8.96 10.69 1.63
N VAL A 34 -8.54 11.05 0.42
CA VAL A 34 -7.82 10.16 -0.49
C VAL A 34 -6.34 10.25 -0.16
N LEU A 35 -5.71 9.13 0.18
CA LEU A 35 -4.29 9.06 0.57
C LEU A 35 -3.34 8.90 -0.63
N GLY A 36 -3.88 8.90 -1.84
CA GLY A 36 -3.19 8.84 -3.11
C GLY A 36 -3.90 7.94 -4.11
N ASP A 37 -3.59 8.14 -5.39
CA ASP A 37 -3.94 7.30 -6.52
C ASP A 37 -2.70 6.55 -7.01
N TYR A 38 -2.89 5.30 -7.46
CA TYR A 38 -1.79 4.48 -7.94
C TYR A 38 -1.08 5.13 -9.14
N ASP A 39 0.22 5.39 -9.00
CA ASP A 39 1.07 5.91 -10.08
C ASP A 39 2.01 4.82 -10.59
N ALA A 40 1.66 4.24 -11.74
CA ALA A 40 2.46 3.18 -12.37
C ALA A 40 3.87 3.64 -12.79
N LYS A 41 4.03 4.90 -13.23
CA LYS A 41 5.33 5.43 -13.67
C LYS A 41 6.22 5.67 -12.47
N PHE A 42 5.68 6.30 -11.44
CA PHE A 42 6.41 6.58 -10.22
C PHE A 42 6.75 5.28 -9.47
N THR A 43 5.83 4.31 -9.42
CA THR A 43 6.08 2.97 -8.89
C THR A 43 7.23 2.28 -9.62
N ALA A 44 7.23 2.29 -10.97
CA ALA A 44 8.30 1.69 -11.75
C ALA A 44 9.65 2.36 -11.48
N ALA A 45 9.69 3.69 -11.44
CA ALA A 45 10.91 4.44 -11.13
C ALA A 45 11.41 4.17 -9.69
N TYR A 46 10.49 4.10 -8.72
CA TYR A 46 10.82 3.80 -7.32
C TYR A 46 11.48 2.43 -7.17
N ASN A 47 10.90 1.40 -7.82
CA ASN A 47 11.39 0.02 -7.76
C ASN A 47 12.69 -0.21 -8.55
N GLN A 48 13.03 0.68 -9.49
CA GLN A 48 14.31 0.63 -10.21
C GLN A 48 15.46 1.26 -9.42
N ASN A 49 15.18 2.08 -8.40
CA ASN A 49 16.23 2.75 -7.63
C ASN A 49 16.87 1.79 -6.61
N PRO A 50 18.18 1.47 -6.72
CA PRO A 50 18.85 0.52 -5.83
C PRO A 50 18.88 0.97 -4.36
N ALA A 51 18.81 2.27 -4.08
CA ALA A 51 18.70 2.77 -2.71
C ALA A 51 17.36 2.36 -2.07
N ASN A 52 16.26 2.42 -2.83
CA ASN A 52 14.94 2.03 -2.36
C ASN A 52 14.83 0.51 -2.20
N VAL A 53 15.44 -0.25 -3.10
CA VAL A 53 15.52 -1.72 -2.99
C VAL A 53 16.29 -2.17 -1.75
N SER A 54 17.25 -1.36 -1.29
CA SER A 54 17.93 -1.60 -0.02
C SER A 54 17.05 -1.33 1.19
N THR A 55 16.10 -0.39 1.15
CA THR A 55 15.08 -0.17 2.19
C THR A 55 13.89 -1.13 2.11
N LEU A 56 13.71 -1.83 0.97
CA LEU A 56 12.79 -2.99 0.84
C LEU A 56 13.30 -4.22 1.61
N LYS A 57 14.55 -4.19 2.11
CA LYS A 57 15.16 -5.25 2.91
C LYS A 57 15.65 -4.61 4.21
N ASP A 58 15.16 -5.02 5.37
CA ASP A 58 15.90 -4.68 6.59
C ASP A 58 17.30 -5.31 6.48
N PRO A 59 18.40 -4.52 6.50
CA PRO A 59 19.76 -5.04 6.35
C PRO A 59 20.16 -6.05 7.44
N ARG A 60 19.37 -6.17 8.52
CA ARG A 60 19.59 -7.10 9.64
C ARG A 60 18.68 -8.32 9.59
N SER A 61 17.72 -8.38 8.68
CA SER A 61 16.74 -9.48 8.62
C SER A 61 17.23 -10.65 7.76
N LYS A 62 17.29 -11.85 8.35
CA LYS A 62 17.44 -13.13 7.63
C LYS A 62 16.12 -13.69 7.11
N ASP A 63 15.00 -13.01 7.37
CA ASP A 63 13.66 -13.50 7.09
C ASP A 63 13.14 -12.99 5.74
N ALA A 64 12.73 -13.92 4.87
CA ALA A 64 12.11 -13.62 3.60
C ALA A 64 10.79 -12.83 3.76
N SER A 65 10.16 -12.88 4.94
CA SER A 65 8.96 -12.11 5.30
C SER A 65 9.16 -10.59 5.28
N GLN A 66 10.42 -10.13 5.28
CA GLN A 66 10.76 -8.71 5.23
C GLN A 66 10.91 -8.16 3.80
N ARG A 67 10.77 -9.00 2.78
CA ARG A 67 10.68 -8.55 1.38
C ARG A 67 9.24 -8.16 1.09
N TYR A 68 9.05 -6.94 0.59
CA TYR A 68 7.75 -6.48 0.12
C TYR A 68 7.87 -5.89 -1.27
N HIS A 69 6.76 -5.90 -1.99
CA HIS A 69 6.62 -5.12 -3.21
C HIS A 69 6.02 -3.76 -2.88
N ALA A 70 6.64 -2.70 -3.38
CA ALA A 70 6.18 -1.35 -3.13
C ALA A 70 5.40 -0.80 -4.32
N HIS A 71 4.22 -0.28 -4.04
CA HIS A 71 3.49 0.62 -4.92
C HIS A 71 3.47 2.02 -4.33
N GLN A 72 3.51 2.99 -5.21
CA GLN A 72 3.46 4.39 -4.82
C GLN A 72 2.13 4.97 -5.26
N TYR A 73 1.41 5.52 -4.28
CA TYR A 73 0.14 6.21 -4.45
C TYR A 73 0.40 7.69 -4.19
N THR A 74 0.10 8.53 -5.17
CA THR A 74 0.42 9.97 -5.13
C THR A 74 -0.81 10.79 -5.47
N ASN A 75 -0.73 12.13 -5.43
CA ASN A 75 -1.83 12.99 -5.86
C ASN A 75 -3.13 12.82 -5.04
N GLY A 76 -3.02 12.47 -3.75
CA GLY A 76 -4.16 12.39 -2.85
C GLY A 76 -4.75 13.75 -2.49
N THR A 77 -5.75 13.76 -1.62
CA THR A 77 -6.38 15.00 -1.14
C THR A 77 -5.32 15.95 -0.57
N MET A 78 -5.40 17.24 -0.94
CA MET A 78 -4.48 18.27 -0.45
C MET A 78 -4.44 18.31 1.07
N CYS A 79 -3.23 18.23 1.62
CA CYS A 79 -2.96 18.36 3.04
C CYS A 79 -3.05 19.83 3.44
N ASP A 80 -3.91 20.13 4.40
CA ASP A 80 -4.08 21.45 5.00
C ASP A 80 -2.84 21.91 5.78
N LEU A 81 -2.10 20.97 6.37
CA LEU A 81 -0.90 21.28 7.18
C LEU A 81 0.35 21.55 6.32
N THR A 82 0.50 20.87 5.20
CA THR A 82 1.72 20.94 4.36
C THR A 82 1.50 21.60 3.01
N ASN A 83 0.23 21.81 2.63
CA ASN A 83 -0.19 22.28 1.31
C ASN A 83 0.38 21.43 0.15
N ARG A 84 0.55 20.12 0.40
CA ARG A 84 0.99 19.12 -0.59
C ARG A 84 -0.05 18.00 -0.69
N PRO A 85 -0.17 17.32 -1.84
CA PRO A 85 -1.04 16.15 -1.95
C PRO A 85 -0.58 15.07 -0.97
N ARG A 86 -1.52 14.38 -0.33
CA ARG A 86 -1.22 13.17 0.46
C ARG A 86 -0.64 12.09 -0.45
N GLU A 87 0.32 11.33 0.08
CA GLU A 87 0.97 10.22 -0.63
C GLU A 87 1.12 9.00 0.28
N THR A 88 1.10 7.81 -0.32
CA THR A 88 1.17 6.54 0.39
C THR A 88 2.09 5.57 -0.33
N GLU A 89 3.03 4.97 0.40
CA GLU A 89 3.72 3.75 -0.03
C GLU A 89 2.91 2.54 0.43
N VAL A 90 2.39 1.76 -0.52
CA VAL A 90 1.70 0.50 -0.23
C VAL A 90 2.70 -0.65 -0.34
N ARG A 91 2.88 -1.37 0.76
CA ARG A 91 3.81 -2.48 0.95
C ARG A 91 3.07 -3.79 0.92
N PHE A 92 3.27 -4.56 -0.13
CA PHE A 92 2.67 -5.88 -0.28
C PHE A 92 3.61 -6.97 0.25
N VAL A 93 3.17 -7.65 1.31
CA VAL A 93 3.95 -8.66 2.04
C VAL A 93 3.27 -10.03 1.91
N CYS A 94 4.06 -11.08 1.71
CA CYS A 94 3.54 -12.45 1.77
C CYS A 94 3.00 -12.78 3.18
N SER A 95 1.81 -13.39 3.24
CA SER A 95 1.28 -13.99 4.47
C SER A 95 0.45 -15.22 4.13
N GLU A 96 0.63 -16.34 4.81
CA GLU A 96 -0.13 -17.57 4.56
C GLU A 96 -1.64 -17.48 4.91
N SER A 97 -2.05 -16.37 5.53
CA SER A 97 -3.41 -16.18 6.05
C SER A 97 -4.42 -15.74 4.97
N ARG A 98 -4.91 -14.50 5.04
CA ARG A 98 -5.85 -13.90 4.09
C ARG A 98 -5.36 -12.54 3.63
N THR A 99 -5.88 -12.08 2.51
CA THR A 99 -5.62 -10.72 2.04
C THR A 99 -6.23 -9.70 3.00
N MET A 100 -5.40 -8.88 3.64
CA MET A 100 -5.87 -7.80 4.52
C MET A 100 -4.85 -6.67 4.65
N ILE A 101 -5.34 -5.49 5.01
CA ILE A 101 -4.50 -4.38 5.45
C ILE A 101 -4.08 -4.68 6.89
N SER A 102 -2.78 -4.88 7.12
CA SER A 102 -2.24 -5.20 8.44
C SER A 102 -1.76 -3.95 9.20
N SER A 103 -1.39 -2.88 8.49
CA SER A 103 -1.01 -1.61 9.12
C SER A 103 -1.26 -0.42 8.22
N ILE A 104 -1.59 0.71 8.82
CA ILE A 104 -1.54 2.04 8.21
C ILE A 104 -0.77 2.92 9.18
N THR A 105 0.29 3.58 8.71
CA THR A 105 1.17 4.39 9.56
C THR A 105 1.50 5.68 8.85
N GLU A 106 1.29 6.81 9.52
CA GLU A 106 1.76 8.10 9.05
C GLU A 106 3.25 8.23 9.40
N LEU A 107 4.13 8.17 8.39
CA LEU A 107 5.58 8.24 8.58
C LEU A 107 6.05 9.67 8.86
N SER A 108 5.35 10.63 8.27
CA SER A 108 5.48 12.07 8.48
C SER A 108 4.17 12.72 8.03
N THR A 109 3.93 13.98 8.38
CA THR A 109 2.67 14.67 8.08
C THR A 109 2.23 14.49 6.62
N CYS A 110 1.06 13.87 6.43
CA CYS A 110 0.43 13.58 5.14
C CYS A 110 1.19 12.61 4.22
N LYS A 111 2.13 11.83 4.77
CA LYS A 111 2.81 10.72 4.09
C LYS A 111 2.60 9.42 4.85
N TYR A 112 2.08 8.42 4.17
CA TYR A 112 1.65 7.18 4.79
C TYR A 112 2.43 5.97 4.28
N ALA A 113 2.54 4.94 5.11
CA ALA A 113 2.91 3.59 4.74
C ALA A 113 1.76 2.66 5.08
N LEU A 114 1.29 1.90 4.10
CA LEU A 114 0.20 0.95 4.25
C LEU A 114 0.73 -0.45 3.95
N THR A 115 0.57 -1.40 4.86
CA THR A 115 1.00 -2.78 4.63
C THR A 115 -0.20 -3.67 4.31
N VAL A 116 -0.12 -4.35 3.17
CA VAL A 116 -1.09 -5.35 2.73
C VAL A 116 -0.45 -6.72 2.82
N GLN A 117 -1.03 -7.59 3.63
CA GLN A 117 -0.70 -9.00 3.66
C GLN A 117 -1.47 -9.71 2.57
N CYS A 118 -0.80 -10.59 1.81
CA CYS A 118 -1.41 -11.30 0.68
C CYS A 118 -0.81 -12.70 0.48
N PRO A 119 -1.62 -13.78 0.58
CA PRO A 119 -1.14 -15.16 0.39
C PRO A 119 -0.59 -15.47 -0.99
N MET A 120 -1.09 -14.77 -2.02
CA MET A 120 -0.68 -15.01 -3.40
C MET A 120 0.80 -14.66 -3.66
N LEU A 121 1.37 -13.75 -2.87
CA LEU A 121 2.78 -13.33 -3.00
C LEU A 121 3.76 -14.36 -2.46
N CYS A 122 3.30 -15.32 -1.63
CA CYS A 122 4.18 -16.33 -1.04
C CYS A 122 4.68 -17.36 -2.06
N LYS A 123 4.00 -17.48 -3.20
CA LYS A 123 4.37 -18.40 -4.29
C LYS A 123 5.04 -17.67 -5.46
N HIS A 124 5.35 -16.39 -5.27
CA HIS A 124 5.98 -15.55 -6.28
C HIS A 124 7.51 -15.61 -6.13
N PRO A 125 8.28 -15.92 -7.20
CA PRO A 125 9.75 -16.04 -7.14
C PRO A 125 10.50 -14.78 -6.72
#